data_AF-A0AAX1VVQ1-F1
#
_entry.id   AF-A0AAX1VVQ1-F1
#
_cell.length_a   1.000
_cell.length_b   1.000
_cell.length_c   1.000
_cell.angle_alpha   90.00
_cell.angle_beta   90.00
_cell.angle_gamma   90.00
#
_symmetry.space_group_name_H-M   'P 1'
#
loop_
_entity.id
_entity.type
_entity.pdbx_description
1 polymer ?
#
loop_
_entity_poly.entity_id
_entity_poly.type
_entity_poly.pdbx_seq_one_letter_code
_entity_poly.pdbx_strand_id
1 'polypeptide(L)'
;MSRHLDTIPEPWSVDDIRSAIMHKFTDARISIEETEGGQLWQAIKELDDTVWIFKSSAEDLFQIINLFAQKTQDPGFWEPTNRTNAEHFTREVKRKLFYSTTSVMALVEVSRVFHKKHPVAGFTEKLGACFSTPGLHKFLQDLRNYNSHWRIAEANWRIDYDFEKGSSIARFVVTREDLLAWGRWTSDAKAFIESSEKFIDVGATLAEYAKQVKAFYEWHKGVVLVSYAEILKRYFEYKRIHDGLNRRMSWNMILGHLPLGLNPFQYLARYLTPEQIEKIMSFELGSEAQIQALISTLDMERFCDAQLMDKVRKLFQPPLVQ
;
A
#
# COMPACT_ATOMS: atom_id res chain seq x y z
N MET A 1 -1.51 33.83 4.63
CA MET A 1 -1.76 33.95 6.08
C MET A 1 -1.03 32.80 6.73
N SER A 2 -0.17 33.06 7.72
CA SER A 2 0.55 32.00 8.45
C SER A 2 -0.43 31.23 9.33
N ARG A 3 -0.33 29.90 9.39
CA ARG A 3 -1.16 29.10 10.31
C ARG A 3 -0.64 29.25 11.73
N HIS A 4 -1.48 29.02 12.73
CA HIS A 4 -1.11 29.24 14.14
C HIS A 4 0.13 28.44 14.56
N LEU A 5 0.19 27.14 14.22
CA LEU A 5 1.34 26.30 14.54
C LEU A 5 2.61 26.75 13.83
N ASP A 6 2.52 27.26 12.59
CA ASP A 6 3.67 27.79 11.85
C ASP A 6 4.31 29.01 12.53
N THR A 7 3.59 29.68 13.45
CA THR A 7 4.13 30.82 14.22
C THR A 7 4.86 30.41 15.49
N ILE A 8 4.82 29.12 15.86
CA ILE A 8 5.39 28.58 17.10
C ILE A 8 6.58 27.67 16.72
N PRO A 9 7.78 27.90 17.28
CA PRO A 9 8.93 27.03 17.00
C PRO A 9 8.70 25.61 17.53
N GLU A 10 9.12 24.60 16.77
CA GLU A 10 9.14 23.22 17.23
C GLU A 10 10.14 23.01 18.38
N PRO A 11 9.87 22.13 19.36
CA PRO A 11 8.77 21.17 19.36
C PRO A 11 7.45 21.69 19.97
N TRP A 12 6.32 21.37 19.32
CA TRP A 12 4.99 21.74 19.82
C TRP A 12 4.53 20.89 21.01
N SER A 13 3.95 21.55 22.00
CA SER A 13 3.30 20.94 23.16
C SER A 13 1.83 20.57 22.86
N VAL A 14 1.20 19.86 23.81
CA VAL A 14 -0.25 19.60 23.77
C VAL A 14 -1.06 20.91 23.75
N ASP A 15 -0.58 21.93 24.45
CA ASP A 15 -1.26 23.21 24.58
C ASP A 15 -1.17 24.03 23.29
N ASP A 16 -0.04 23.96 22.58
CA ASP A 16 0.14 24.60 21.27
C ASP A 16 -0.82 24.00 20.24
N ILE A 17 -0.85 22.66 20.14
CA ILE A 17 -1.72 21.95 19.20
C ILE A 17 -3.20 22.17 19.57
N ARG A 18 -3.55 22.16 20.86
CA ARG A 18 -4.90 22.48 21.32
C ARG A 18 -5.32 23.90 20.92
N SER A 19 -4.44 24.88 21.11
CA SER A 19 -4.69 26.28 20.76
C SER A 19 -4.88 26.43 19.25
N ALA A 20 -4.08 25.73 18.45
CA ALA A 20 -4.20 25.69 17.00
C ALA A 20 -5.54 25.11 16.52
N ILE A 21 -5.96 23.99 17.11
CA ILE A 21 -7.24 23.34 16.79
C ILE A 21 -8.41 24.29 17.08
N MET A 22 -8.37 24.98 18.22
CA MET A 22 -9.41 25.94 18.63
C MET A 22 -9.45 27.18 17.74
N HIS A 23 -8.29 27.60 17.21
CA HIS A 23 -8.22 28.72 16.27
C HIS A 23 -8.78 28.33 14.89
N LYS A 24 -8.26 27.25 14.29
CA LYS A 24 -8.75 26.71 13.02
C LYS A 24 -8.35 25.25 12.86
N PHE A 25 -9.32 24.37 13.11
CA PHE A 25 -9.18 22.91 13.11
C PHE A 25 -8.38 22.35 11.91
N THR A 26 -8.75 22.74 10.69
CA THR A 26 -8.10 22.22 9.47
C THR A 26 -6.63 22.61 9.36
N ASP A 27 -6.27 23.78 9.87
CA ASP A 27 -4.94 24.36 9.69
C ASP A 27 -3.94 23.68 10.62
N ALA A 28 -4.37 23.27 11.82
CA ALA A 28 -3.54 22.49 12.74
C ALA A 28 -3.08 21.17 12.10
N ARG A 29 -4.02 20.42 11.48
CA ARG A 29 -3.70 19.18 10.76
C ARG A 29 -2.71 19.42 9.62
N ILE A 30 -2.95 20.43 8.78
CA ILE A 30 -2.08 20.69 7.63
C ILE A 30 -0.66 21.06 8.10
N SER A 31 -0.54 21.87 9.15
CA SER A 31 0.78 22.24 9.71
C SER A 31 1.54 21.00 10.19
N ILE A 32 0.86 20.04 10.84
CA ILE A 32 1.45 18.76 11.27
C ILE A 32 1.91 17.91 10.08
N GLU A 33 1.07 17.77 9.04
CA GLU A 33 1.42 17.00 7.84
C GLU A 33 2.55 17.62 7.02
N GLU A 34 2.75 18.95 7.11
CA GLU A 34 3.83 19.66 6.42
C GLU A 34 5.17 19.70 7.16
N THR A 35 5.22 19.23 8.41
CA THR A 35 6.49 19.01 9.12
C THR A 35 7.40 18.06 8.33
N GLU A 36 8.71 18.08 8.60
CA GLU A 36 9.66 17.19 7.94
C GLU A 36 9.24 15.70 8.05
N GLY A 37 8.79 15.29 9.24
CA GLY A 37 8.32 13.92 9.48
C GLY A 37 6.99 13.60 8.81
N GLY A 38 6.08 14.56 8.69
CA GLY A 38 4.82 14.40 7.95
C GLY A 38 5.06 14.21 6.46
N GLN A 39 5.91 15.06 5.87
CA GLN A 39 6.31 14.93 4.46
C GLN A 39 7.03 13.62 4.18
N LEU A 40 7.95 13.20 5.06
CA LEU A 40 8.63 11.91 4.94
C LEU A 40 7.64 10.74 5.03
N TRP A 41 6.74 10.75 6.02
CA TRP A 41 5.76 9.69 6.19
C TRP A 41 4.82 9.57 5.00
N GLN A 42 4.41 10.71 4.43
CA GLN A 42 3.63 10.74 3.20
C GLN A 42 4.41 10.20 2.01
N ALA A 43 5.68 10.59 1.84
CA ALA A 43 6.53 10.05 0.78
C ALA A 43 6.77 8.54 0.91
N ILE A 44 6.88 8.01 2.14
CA ILE A 44 6.97 6.56 2.40
C ILE A 44 5.70 5.85 1.91
N LYS A 45 4.51 6.40 2.22
CA LYS A 45 3.23 5.85 1.75
C LYS A 45 3.11 5.87 0.23
N GLU A 46 3.48 6.98 -0.40
CA GLU A 46 3.46 7.09 -1.87
C GLU A 46 4.37 6.06 -2.54
N LEU A 47 5.55 5.81 -1.95
CA LEU A 47 6.43 4.75 -2.42
C LEU A 47 5.82 3.35 -2.21
N ASP A 48 5.25 3.08 -1.03
CA ASP A 48 4.56 1.82 -0.73
C ASP A 48 3.39 1.57 -1.69
N ASP A 49 2.58 2.59 -1.96
CA ASP A 49 1.45 2.53 -2.90
C ASP A 49 1.96 2.20 -4.31
N THR A 50 3.07 2.81 -4.73
CA THR A 50 3.64 2.54 -6.05
C THR A 50 4.21 1.11 -6.16
N VAL A 51 4.85 0.61 -5.09
CA VAL A 51 5.29 -0.80 -5.00
C VAL A 51 4.09 -1.74 -5.07
N TRP A 52 3.01 -1.41 -4.36
CA TRP A 52 1.76 -2.19 -4.39
C TRP A 52 1.14 -2.19 -5.78
N ILE A 53 0.99 -1.03 -6.44
CA ILE A 53 0.46 -0.92 -7.81
C ILE A 53 1.25 -1.82 -8.77
N PHE A 54 2.58 -1.79 -8.71
CA PHE A 54 3.40 -2.66 -9.54
C PHE A 54 3.14 -4.15 -9.23
N LYS A 55 3.19 -4.56 -7.95
CA LYS A 55 2.96 -5.95 -7.55
C LYS A 55 1.58 -6.46 -7.98
N SER A 56 0.53 -5.68 -7.74
CA SER A 56 -0.83 -6.02 -8.14
C SER A 56 -0.97 -6.12 -9.65
N SER A 57 -0.35 -5.21 -10.42
CA SER A 57 -0.38 -5.29 -11.88
C SER A 57 0.33 -6.53 -12.43
N ALA A 58 1.44 -6.94 -11.81
CA ALA A 58 2.16 -8.16 -12.17
C ALA A 58 1.36 -9.41 -11.80
N GLU A 59 0.74 -9.44 -10.61
CA GLU A 59 -0.13 -10.54 -10.17
C GLU A 59 -1.32 -10.72 -11.12
N ASP A 60 -1.96 -9.62 -11.51
CA ASP A 60 -3.02 -9.59 -12.51
C ASP A 60 -2.60 -10.26 -13.82
N LEU A 61 -1.37 -10.00 -14.29
CA LEU A 61 -0.80 -10.61 -15.48
C LEU A 61 -0.61 -12.12 -15.29
N PHE A 62 -0.10 -12.55 -14.14
CA PHE A 62 0.09 -13.97 -13.84
C PHE A 62 -1.25 -14.71 -13.77
N GLN A 63 -2.26 -14.10 -13.16
CA GLN A 63 -3.60 -14.69 -13.06
C GLN A 63 -4.21 -14.92 -14.44
N ILE A 64 -4.10 -13.96 -15.37
CA ILE A 64 -4.66 -14.15 -16.72
C ILE A 64 -3.89 -15.20 -17.54
N ILE A 65 -2.56 -15.30 -17.38
CA ILE A 65 -1.73 -16.33 -18.03
C ILE A 65 -2.10 -17.72 -17.50
N ASN A 66 -2.23 -17.86 -16.18
CA ASN A 66 -2.63 -19.11 -15.55
C ASN A 66 -4.07 -19.51 -15.90
N LEU A 67 -4.99 -18.53 -15.97
CA LEU A 67 -6.36 -18.78 -16.38
C LEU A 67 -6.43 -19.28 -17.83
N PHE A 68 -5.64 -18.71 -18.74
CA PHE A 68 -5.52 -19.23 -20.09
C PHE A 68 -4.99 -20.67 -20.08
N ALA A 69 -3.91 -20.95 -19.33
CA ALA A 69 -3.36 -22.30 -19.22
C ALA A 69 -4.43 -23.32 -18.78
N GLN A 70 -5.21 -23.00 -17.75
CA GLN A 70 -6.33 -23.83 -17.30
C GLN A 70 -7.38 -24.01 -18.39
N LYS A 71 -7.79 -22.92 -19.06
CA LYS A 71 -8.82 -22.98 -20.11
C LYS A 71 -8.41 -23.76 -21.34
N THR A 72 -7.13 -23.80 -21.68
CA THR A 72 -6.65 -24.63 -22.81
C THR A 72 -6.77 -26.13 -22.59
N GLN A 73 -7.04 -26.57 -21.35
CA GLN A 73 -7.30 -27.98 -21.00
C GLN A 73 -8.77 -28.35 -21.24
N ASP A 74 -9.68 -27.38 -21.39
CA ASP A 74 -11.08 -27.63 -21.72
C ASP A 74 -11.17 -28.11 -23.19
N PRO A 75 -11.74 -29.30 -23.49
CA PRO A 75 -11.77 -29.85 -24.85
C PRO A 75 -12.42 -28.93 -25.90
N GLY A 76 -13.42 -28.14 -25.47
CA GLY A 76 -14.12 -27.19 -26.33
C GLY A 76 -13.35 -25.91 -26.62
N PHE A 77 -12.24 -25.62 -25.91
CA PHE A 77 -11.53 -24.35 -26.02
C PHE A 77 -11.00 -24.07 -27.43
N TRP A 78 -10.55 -25.11 -28.12
CA TRP A 78 -9.97 -25.03 -29.46
C TRP A 78 -10.98 -25.15 -30.60
N GLU A 79 -12.27 -25.33 -30.29
CA GLU A 79 -13.31 -25.42 -31.31
C GLU A 79 -13.37 -24.12 -32.13
N PRO A 80 -13.60 -24.18 -33.45
CA PRO A 80 -13.65 -22.98 -34.30
C PRO A 80 -14.66 -21.92 -33.85
N THR A 81 -15.75 -22.34 -33.22
CA THR A 81 -16.79 -21.51 -32.60
C THR A 81 -16.28 -20.70 -31.40
N ASN A 82 -15.18 -21.16 -30.77
CA ASN A 82 -14.58 -20.60 -29.57
C ASN A 82 -13.27 -19.83 -29.85
N ARG A 83 -12.88 -19.62 -31.12
CA ARG A 83 -11.65 -18.88 -31.50
C ARG A 83 -11.54 -17.48 -30.86
N THR A 84 -12.66 -16.81 -30.64
CA THR A 84 -12.74 -15.51 -29.94
C THR A 84 -12.16 -15.57 -28.51
N ASN A 85 -12.14 -16.75 -27.89
CA ASN A 85 -11.62 -16.93 -26.52
C ASN A 85 -10.10 -16.72 -26.47
N ALA A 86 -9.34 -17.35 -27.36
CA ALA A 86 -7.88 -17.22 -27.37
C ALA A 86 -7.42 -15.78 -27.71
N GLU A 87 -8.12 -15.12 -28.62
CA GLU A 87 -7.89 -13.70 -28.96
C GLU A 87 -8.21 -12.78 -27.77
N HIS A 88 -9.32 -13.04 -27.06
CA HIS A 88 -9.68 -12.32 -25.84
C HIS A 88 -8.58 -12.45 -24.77
N PHE A 89 -8.12 -13.67 -24.47
CA PHE A 89 -7.02 -13.87 -23.52
C PHE A 89 -5.74 -13.16 -23.95
N THR A 90 -5.41 -13.21 -25.25
CA THR A 90 -4.24 -12.50 -25.79
C THR A 90 -4.35 -10.98 -25.58
N ARG A 91 -5.53 -10.41 -25.84
CA ARG A 91 -5.80 -8.98 -25.63
C ARG A 91 -5.71 -8.58 -24.16
N GLU A 92 -6.22 -9.42 -23.27
CA GLU A 92 -6.18 -9.20 -21.82
C GLU A 92 -4.74 -9.26 -21.27
N VAL A 93 -3.94 -10.23 -21.72
CA VAL A 93 -2.52 -10.31 -21.37
C VAL A 93 -1.76 -9.08 -21.89
N LYS A 94 -2.00 -8.67 -23.13
CA LYS A 94 -1.43 -7.44 -23.72
C LYS A 94 -1.78 -6.20 -22.88
N ARG A 95 -3.03 -6.06 -22.46
CA ARG A 95 -3.50 -4.95 -21.60
C ARG A 95 -2.79 -4.96 -20.24
N LYS A 96 -2.70 -6.12 -19.58
CA LYS A 96 -2.07 -6.25 -18.26
C LYS A 96 -0.55 -6.10 -18.32
N LEU A 97 0.09 -6.53 -19.40
CA LEU A 97 1.51 -6.28 -19.67
C LEU A 97 1.79 -4.78 -19.83
N PHE A 98 0.93 -4.04 -20.55
CA PHE A 98 1.04 -2.60 -20.68
C PHE A 98 0.96 -1.89 -19.32
N TYR A 99 0.00 -2.27 -18.47
CA TYR A 99 -0.12 -1.72 -17.12
C TYR A 99 1.09 -2.05 -16.24
N SER A 100 1.57 -3.30 -16.30
CA SER A 100 2.71 -3.74 -15.51
C SER A 100 4.01 -3.02 -15.90
N THR A 101 4.26 -2.83 -17.20
CA THR A 101 5.46 -2.10 -17.66
C THR A 101 5.36 -0.60 -17.37
N THR A 102 4.15 -0.03 -17.40
CA THR A 102 3.91 1.36 -16.98
C THR A 102 4.14 1.56 -15.48
N SER A 103 3.68 0.62 -14.64
CA SER A 103 3.90 0.69 -13.19
C SER A 103 5.36 0.52 -12.80
N VAL A 104 6.16 -0.25 -13.57
CA VAL A 104 7.63 -0.29 -13.41
C VAL A 104 8.23 1.11 -13.54
N MET A 105 7.86 1.87 -14.57
CA MET A 105 8.40 3.22 -14.77
C MET A 105 7.99 4.18 -13.64
N ALA A 106 6.72 4.14 -13.22
CA ALA A 106 6.25 4.94 -12.09
C ALA A 106 7.05 4.62 -10.81
N LEU A 107 7.28 3.33 -10.54
CA LEU A 107 8.07 2.89 -9.39
C LEU A 107 9.50 3.42 -9.43
N VAL A 108 10.17 3.35 -10.59
CA VAL A 108 11.52 3.88 -10.76
C VAL A 108 11.56 5.39 -10.51
N GLU A 109 10.61 6.14 -11.04
CA GLU A 109 10.56 7.60 -10.90
C GLU A 109 10.30 8.04 -9.46
N VAL A 110 9.27 7.47 -8.82
CA VAL A 110 8.94 7.74 -7.41
C VAL A 110 10.10 7.37 -6.50
N SER A 111 10.70 6.18 -6.71
CA SER A 111 11.86 5.72 -5.95
C SER A 111 13.07 6.64 -6.10
N ARG A 112 13.35 7.13 -7.31
CA ARG A 112 14.45 8.07 -7.57
C ARG A 112 14.22 9.40 -6.86
N VAL A 113 13.01 9.96 -6.93
CA VAL A 113 12.66 11.20 -6.25
C VAL A 113 12.75 11.03 -4.73
N PHE A 114 12.22 9.91 -4.21
CA PHE A 114 12.29 9.55 -2.81
C PHE A 114 13.74 9.47 -2.33
N HIS A 115 14.58 8.68 -3.00
CA HIS A 115 15.98 8.48 -2.59
C HIS A 115 16.80 9.77 -2.66
N LYS A 116 16.52 10.64 -3.65
CA LYS A 116 17.18 11.95 -3.74
C LYS A 116 16.86 12.85 -2.53
N LYS A 117 15.62 12.80 -2.03
CA LYS A 117 15.18 13.61 -0.88
C LYS A 117 15.57 12.97 0.46
N HIS A 118 15.54 11.64 0.53
CA HIS A 118 15.75 10.86 1.74
C HIS A 118 16.78 9.74 1.50
N PRO A 119 18.07 10.11 1.34
CA PRO A 119 19.12 9.14 1.08
C PRO A 119 19.30 8.20 2.29
N VAL A 120 19.70 6.95 2.00
CA VAL A 120 20.03 5.94 3.02
C VAL A 120 21.35 5.26 2.68
N ALA A 121 22.10 4.86 3.69
CA ALA A 121 23.36 4.14 3.52
C ALA A 121 23.14 2.77 2.85
N GLY A 122 24.09 2.35 2.01
CA GLY A 122 24.04 1.05 1.34
C GLY A 122 23.02 0.92 0.19
N PHE A 123 22.36 2.01 -0.21
CA PHE A 123 21.35 1.98 -1.29
C PHE A 123 21.87 1.36 -2.58
N THR A 124 23.00 1.85 -3.12
CA THR A 124 23.56 1.36 -4.39
C THR A 124 24.01 -0.11 -4.29
N GLU A 125 24.62 -0.49 -3.16
CA GLU A 125 25.04 -1.88 -2.91
C GLU A 125 23.83 -2.82 -2.89
N LYS A 126 22.79 -2.45 -2.15
CA LYS A 126 21.56 -3.26 -2.04
C LYS A 126 20.75 -3.27 -3.33
N LEU A 127 20.77 -2.19 -4.10
CA LEU A 127 20.19 -2.17 -5.44
C LEU A 127 20.90 -3.19 -6.32
N GLY A 128 22.23 -3.21 -6.36
CA GLY A 128 23.01 -4.19 -7.13
C GLY A 128 22.81 -5.63 -6.64
N ALA A 129 22.73 -5.85 -5.34
CA ALA A 129 22.53 -7.18 -4.75
C ALA A 129 21.11 -7.74 -5.01
N CYS A 130 20.08 -6.89 -4.97
CA CYS A 130 18.69 -7.31 -5.17
C CYS A 130 18.33 -7.43 -6.66
N PHE A 131 18.80 -6.51 -7.51
CA PHE A 131 18.55 -6.55 -8.95
C PHE A 131 19.66 -7.32 -9.68
N SER A 132 19.78 -8.60 -9.33
CA SER A 132 20.91 -9.45 -9.71
C SER A 132 20.87 -9.97 -11.16
N THR A 133 19.72 -9.91 -11.83
CA THR A 133 19.60 -10.37 -13.23
C THR A 133 20.11 -9.29 -14.18
N PRO A 134 21.24 -9.51 -14.88
CA PRO A 134 21.82 -8.49 -15.74
C PRO A 134 20.84 -8.03 -16.82
N GLY A 135 20.68 -6.72 -16.98
CA GLY A 135 19.85 -6.12 -18.02
C GLY A 135 18.33 -6.23 -17.84
N LEU A 136 17.81 -7.09 -16.96
CA LEU A 136 16.37 -7.27 -16.74
C LEU A 136 15.64 -5.97 -16.37
N HIS A 137 16.22 -5.20 -15.43
CA HIS A 137 15.64 -3.93 -14.99
C HIS A 137 15.55 -2.90 -16.14
N LYS A 138 16.55 -2.87 -17.03
CA LYS A 138 16.56 -2.01 -18.21
C LYS A 138 15.63 -2.51 -19.29
N PHE A 139 15.57 -3.83 -19.50
CA PHE A 139 14.63 -4.46 -20.40
C PHE A 139 13.19 -4.07 -20.06
N LEU A 140 12.75 -4.13 -18.80
CA LEU A 140 11.36 -3.79 -18.45
C LEU A 140 11.04 -2.30 -18.58
N GLN A 141 12.00 -1.41 -18.30
CA GLN A 141 11.85 0.02 -18.56
C GLN A 141 11.71 0.31 -20.06
N ASP A 142 12.58 -0.29 -20.87
CA ASP A 142 12.54 -0.11 -22.32
C ASP A 142 11.33 -0.82 -22.95
N LEU A 143 10.85 -1.91 -22.35
CA LEU A 143 9.64 -2.62 -22.79
C LEU A 143 8.39 -1.74 -22.62
N ARG A 144 8.33 -0.90 -21.58
CA ARG A 144 7.30 0.15 -21.49
C ARG A 144 7.36 1.08 -22.70
N ASN A 145 8.56 1.54 -23.06
CA ASN A 145 8.75 2.46 -24.19
C ASN A 145 8.42 1.80 -25.53
N TYR A 146 8.82 0.55 -25.72
CA TYR A 146 8.42 -0.31 -26.84
C TYR A 146 6.89 -0.35 -26.96
N ASN A 147 6.21 -0.71 -25.87
CA ASN A 147 4.75 -0.86 -25.83
C ASN A 147 4.00 0.47 -26.06
N SER A 148 4.57 1.59 -25.63
CA SER A 148 3.94 2.91 -25.69
C SER A 148 4.22 3.67 -27.00
N HIS A 149 5.39 3.44 -27.62
CA HIS A 149 5.88 4.25 -28.73
C HIS A 149 6.08 3.49 -30.05
N TRP A 150 5.95 2.16 -30.04
CA TRP A 150 6.05 1.36 -31.26
C TRP A 150 4.83 0.47 -31.48
N ARG A 151 4.69 -0.57 -30.66
CA ARG A 151 3.55 -1.49 -30.68
C ARG A 151 3.54 -2.28 -29.38
N ILE A 152 2.38 -2.74 -28.95
CA ILE A 152 2.33 -3.72 -27.87
C ILE A 152 2.99 -5.00 -28.38
N ALA A 153 3.91 -5.57 -27.60
CA ALA A 153 4.64 -6.78 -27.97
C ALA A 153 3.69 -7.83 -28.55
N GLU A 154 3.95 -8.25 -29.79
CA GLU A 154 3.24 -9.34 -30.43
C GLU A 154 3.75 -10.63 -29.83
N ALA A 155 3.14 -10.99 -28.70
CA ALA A 155 3.39 -12.25 -28.05
C ALA A 155 2.38 -13.28 -28.50
N ASN A 156 2.88 -14.51 -28.57
CA ASN A 156 2.10 -15.70 -28.90
C ASN A 156 2.10 -16.64 -27.71
N TRP A 157 1.07 -17.48 -27.66
CA TRP A 157 1.00 -18.57 -26.70
C TRP A 157 1.92 -19.70 -27.15
N ARG A 158 2.76 -20.16 -26.23
CA ARG A 158 3.47 -21.43 -26.36
C ARG A 158 2.88 -22.40 -25.35
N ILE A 159 2.36 -23.51 -25.82
CA ILE A 159 1.76 -24.54 -24.98
C ILE A 159 2.63 -25.78 -25.13
N ASP A 160 3.35 -26.11 -24.08
CA ASP A 160 4.12 -27.34 -24.01
C ASP A 160 3.26 -28.39 -23.27
N TYR A 161 3.02 -29.54 -23.91
CA TYR A 161 2.20 -30.62 -23.35
C TYR A 161 3.09 -31.71 -22.75
N ASP A 162 2.91 -32.00 -21.47
CA ASP A 162 3.50 -33.14 -20.79
C ASP A 162 2.53 -34.33 -20.92
N PHE A 163 2.84 -35.22 -21.86
CA PHE A 163 2.04 -36.42 -22.13
C PHE A 163 2.08 -37.45 -20.98
N GLU A 164 3.12 -37.44 -20.14
CA GLU A 164 3.24 -38.37 -19.02
C GLU A 164 2.36 -37.94 -17.84
N LYS A 165 2.25 -36.62 -17.60
CA LYS A 165 1.44 -36.06 -16.51
C LYS A 165 0.04 -35.64 -16.93
N GLY A 166 -0.28 -35.71 -18.23
CA GLY A 166 -1.53 -35.22 -18.78
C GLY A 166 -1.74 -33.73 -18.51
N SER A 167 -0.66 -32.95 -18.48
CA SER A 167 -0.69 -31.53 -18.07
C SER A 167 -0.10 -30.65 -19.17
N SER A 168 -0.67 -29.45 -19.35
CA SER A 168 -0.14 -28.44 -20.26
C SER A 168 0.42 -27.25 -19.49
N ILE A 169 1.53 -26.69 -19.97
CA ILE A 169 2.09 -25.42 -19.50
C ILE A 169 1.95 -24.42 -20.63
N ALA A 170 1.05 -23.44 -20.46
CA ALA A 170 0.94 -22.32 -21.38
C ALA A 170 1.81 -21.15 -20.91
N ARG A 171 2.64 -20.64 -21.82
CA ARG A 171 3.52 -19.49 -21.62
C ARG A 171 3.16 -18.41 -22.62
N PHE A 172 3.19 -17.16 -22.16
CA PHE A 172 3.04 -16.02 -23.04
C PHE A 172 4.45 -15.51 -23.41
N VAL A 173 4.83 -15.69 -24.68
CA VAL A 173 6.20 -15.47 -25.12
C VAL A 173 6.30 -14.41 -26.21
N VAL A 174 7.36 -13.61 -26.17
CA VAL A 174 7.74 -12.70 -27.26
C VAL A 174 8.99 -13.25 -27.94
N THR A 175 9.09 -13.16 -29.26
CA THR A 175 10.29 -13.61 -29.96
C THR A 175 11.41 -12.58 -29.83
N ARG A 176 12.65 -13.07 -29.82
CA ARG A 176 13.84 -12.22 -29.83
C ARG A 176 13.88 -11.32 -31.07
N GLU A 177 13.51 -11.87 -32.23
CA GLU A 177 13.50 -11.16 -33.52
C GLU A 177 12.53 -9.98 -33.50
N ASP A 178 11.31 -10.17 -32.97
CA ASP A 178 10.31 -9.10 -32.87
C ASP A 178 10.77 -7.96 -31.95
N LEU A 179 11.39 -8.31 -30.82
CA LEU A 179 11.95 -7.32 -29.90
C LEU A 179 13.08 -6.54 -30.55
N LEU A 180 14.07 -7.23 -31.14
CA LEU A 180 15.26 -6.60 -31.74
C LEU A 180 14.95 -5.78 -33.00
N ALA A 181 13.79 -5.98 -33.62
CA ALA A 181 13.33 -5.11 -34.70
C ALA A 181 13.06 -3.65 -34.24
N TRP A 182 12.94 -3.41 -32.93
CA TRP A 182 12.97 -2.04 -32.38
C TRP A 182 14.41 -1.63 -32.04
N GLY A 183 14.93 -0.61 -32.72
CA GLY A 183 16.35 -0.19 -32.55
C GLY A 183 16.67 0.66 -31.32
N ARG A 184 15.70 0.95 -30.44
CA ARG A 184 15.85 1.93 -29.33
C ARG A 184 16.03 1.29 -27.95
N TRP A 185 16.41 0.02 -27.88
CA TRP A 185 16.84 -0.62 -26.64
C TRP A 185 18.15 0.00 -26.14
N THR A 186 18.26 0.19 -24.82
CA THR A 186 19.53 0.47 -24.16
C THR A 186 20.48 -0.73 -24.27
N SER A 187 21.78 -0.51 -24.07
CA SER A 187 22.81 -1.57 -24.17
C SER A 187 22.48 -2.78 -23.30
N ASP A 188 22.07 -2.53 -22.05
CA ASP A 188 21.82 -3.59 -21.07
C ASP A 188 20.53 -4.35 -21.39
N ALA A 189 19.48 -3.63 -21.84
CA ALA A 189 18.25 -4.25 -22.29
C ALA A 189 18.47 -5.11 -23.54
N LYS A 190 19.27 -4.61 -24.49
CA LYS A 190 19.63 -5.34 -25.70
C LYS A 190 20.44 -6.60 -25.37
N ALA A 191 21.44 -6.48 -24.48
CA ALA A 191 22.22 -7.62 -24.02
C ALA A 191 21.34 -8.69 -23.34
N PHE A 192 20.36 -8.27 -22.54
CA PHE A 192 19.36 -9.18 -21.97
C PHE A 192 18.57 -9.93 -23.06
N ILE A 193 18.05 -9.21 -24.06
CA ILE A 193 17.31 -9.80 -25.18
C ILE A 193 18.19 -10.77 -25.98
N GLU A 194 19.43 -10.40 -26.28
CA GLU A 194 20.38 -11.22 -27.04
C GLU A 194 20.84 -12.47 -26.27
N SER A 195 20.91 -12.39 -24.93
CA SER A 195 21.24 -13.52 -24.06
C SER A 195 20.09 -14.52 -23.89
N SER A 196 18.86 -14.12 -24.21
CA SER A 196 17.72 -15.02 -24.20
C SER A 196 17.79 -16.03 -25.35
N GLU A 197 17.06 -17.14 -25.23
CA GLU A 197 16.93 -18.11 -26.31
C GLU A 197 16.16 -17.51 -27.51
N LYS A 198 15.39 -18.34 -28.23
CA LYS A 198 14.51 -17.84 -29.30
C LYS A 198 13.36 -16.99 -28.77
N PHE A 199 12.94 -17.22 -27.52
CA PHE A 199 11.74 -16.64 -26.92
C PHE A 199 12.03 -16.13 -25.51
N ILE A 200 11.35 -15.05 -25.14
CA ILE A 200 11.29 -14.53 -23.78
C ILE A 200 9.91 -14.82 -23.18
N ASP A 201 9.87 -15.57 -22.08
CA ASP A 201 8.66 -15.77 -21.30
C ASP A 201 8.36 -14.52 -20.47
N VAL A 202 7.29 -13.81 -20.83
CA VAL A 202 6.89 -12.55 -20.21
C VAL A 202 6.48 -12.76 -18.75
N GLY A 203 5.77 -13.86 -18.46
CA GLY A 203 5.31 -14.18 -17.11
C GLY A 203 6.49 -14.47 -16.20
N ALA A 204 7.42 -15.33 -16.63
CA ALA A 204 8.62 -15.64 -15.86
C ALA A 204 9.52 -14.41 -15.66
N THR A 205 9.67 -13.58 -16.70
CA THR A 205 10.47 -12.35 -16.65
C THR A 205 9.92 -11.35 -15.63
N LEU A 206 8.61 -11.10 -15.63
CA LEU A 206 7.99 -10.23 -14.63
C LEU A 206 8.01 -10.83 -13.23
N ALA A 207 7.85 -12.15 -13.10
CA ALA A 207 7.87 -12.83 -11.80
C ALA A 207 9.24 -12.69 -11.12
N GLU A 208 10.32 -12.88 -11.88
CA GLU A 208 11.68 -12.69 -11.38
C GLU A 208 11.90 -11.22 -10.97
N TYR A 209 11.49 -10.27 -11.81
CA TYR A 209 11.60 -8.86 -11.44
C TYR A 209 10.76 -8.49 -10.21
N ALA A 210 9.56 -9.04 -10.07
CA ALA A 210 8.69 -8.79 -8.92
C ALA A 210 9.30 -9.30 -7.60
N LYS A 211 10.02 -10.43 -7.66
CA LYS A 211 10.79 -10.95 -6.52
C LYS A 211 11.93 -9.99 -6.13
N GLN A 212 12.66 -9.45 -7.11
CA GLN A 212 13.75 -8.49 -6.88
C GLN A 212 13.24 -7.18 -6.29
N VAL A 213 12.14 -6.65 -6.84
CA VAL A 213 11.43 -5.48 -6.29
C VAL A 213 11.00 -5.72 -4.85
N LYS A 214 10.34 -6.85 -4.56
CA LYS A 214 9.91 -7.18 -3.20
C LYS A 214 11.09 -7.16 -2.22
N ALA A 215 12.17 -7.88 -2.53
CA ALA A 215 13.35 -7.97 -1.69
C ALA A 215 13.99 -6.59 -1.43
N PHE A 216 14.12 -5.78 -2.47
CA PHE A 216 14.71 -4.44 -2.35
C PHE A 216 13.86 -3.51 -1.49
N TYR A 217 12.55 -3.42 -1.75
CA TYR A 217 11.70 -2.45 -1.03
C TYR A 217 11.36 -2.86 0.40
N GLU A 218 11.33 -4.15 0.72
CA GLU A 218 11.24 -4.62 2.11
C GLU A 218 12.46 -4.17 2.93
N TRP A 219 13.67 -4.32 2.36
CA TRP A 219 14.89 -3.81 2.97
C TRP A 219 14.89 -2.28 3.06
N HIS A 220 14.60 -1.59 1.95
CA HIS A 220 14.67 -0.13 1.85
C HIS A 220 13.74 0.55 2.85
N LYS A 221 12.49 0.06 2.96
CA LYS A 221 11.53 0.56 3.95
C LYS A 221 12.07 0.42 5.37
N GLY A 222 12.63 -0.75 5.72
CA GLY A 222 13.23 -0.97 7.03
C GLY A 222 14.34 0.02 7.35
N VAL A 223 15.29 0.23 6.41
CA VAL A 223 16.41 1.16 6.61
C VAL A 223 15.95 2.61 6.69
N VAL A 224 14.99 3.03 5.88
CA VAL A 224 14.41 4.38 5.95
C VAL A 224 13.80 4.62 7.32
N LEU A 225 12.95 3.71 7.81
CA LEU A 225 12.29 3.88 9.12
C LEU A 225 13.30 4.00 10.26
N VAL A 226 14.39 3.23 10.23
CA VAL A 226 15.47 3.32 11.22
C VAL A 226 16.27 4.62 11.08
N SER A 227 16.65 4.99 9.86
CA SER A 227 17.51 6.15 9.59
C SER A 227 16.84 7.48 9.95
N TYR A 228 15.51 7.54 9.84
CA TYR A 228 14.72 8.75 10.08
C TYR A 228 13.79 8.63 11.30
N ALA A 229 14.08 7.70 12.22
CA ALA A 229 13.22 7.36 13.35
C ALA A 229 12.86 8.57 14.24
N GLU A 230 13.83 9.44 14.55
CA GLU A 230 13.58 10.61 15.42
C GLU A 230 12.65 11.65 14.78
N ILE A 231 12.79 11.88 13.47
CA ILE A 231 11.94 12.79 12.71
C ILE A 231 10.51 12.23 12.63
N LEU A 232 10.37 10.94 12.32
CA LEU A 232 9.08 10.26 12.27
C LEU A 232 8.39 10.21 13.64
N LYS A 233 9.15 9.91 14.70
CA LYS A 233 8.66 9.86 16.09
C LYS A 233 8.03 11.19 16.50
N ARG A 234 8.67 12.31 16.15
CA ARG A 234 8.14 13.65 16.44
C ARG A 234 6.81 13.90 15.72
N TYR A 235 6.76 13.62 14.42
CA TYR A 235 5.53 13.73 13.65
C TYR A 235 4.41 12.85 14.22
N PHE A 236 4.71 11.59 14.57
CA PHE A 236 3.73 10.69 15.17
C PHE A 236 3.24 11.19 16.53
N GLU A 237 4.09 11.84 17.32
CA GLU A 237 3.65 12.46 18.58
C GLU A 237 2.67 13.61 18.32
N TYR A 238 2.96 14.51 17.37
CA TYR A 238 2.03 15.59 17.01
C TYR A 238 0.71 15.07 16.49
N LYS A 239 0.76 14.07 15.62
CA LYS A 239 -0.43 13.41 15.09
C LYS A 239 -1.23 12.75 16.20
N ARG A 240 -0.59 12.04 17.13
CA ARG A 240 -1.23 11.43 18.30
C ARG A 240 -1.92 12.48 19.17
N ILE A 241 -1.26 13.61 19.44
CA ILE A 241 -1.85 14.71 20.21
C ILE A 241 -3.08 15.28 19.49
N HIS A 242 -2.95 15.59 18.21
CA HIS A 242 -4.04 16.12 17.41
C HIS A 242 -5.24 15.17 17.36
N ASP A 243 -5.00 13.90 17.02
CA ASP A 243 -6.05 12.90 16.89
C ASP A 243 -6.69 12.57 18.25
N GLY A 244 -5.92 12.57 19.33
CA GLY A 244 -6.39 12.39 20.70
C GLY A 244 -7.27 13.55 21.19
N LEU A 245 -6.89 14.79 20.91
CA LEU A 245 -7.71 15.97 21.21
C LEU A 245 -9.02 15.97 20.40
N ASN A 246 -8.97 15.55 19.13
CA ASN A 246 -10.17 15.41 18.30
C ASN A 246 -11.09 14.31 18.82
N ARG A 247 -10.51 13.16 19.19
CA ARG A 247 -11.23 12.05 19.81
C ARG A 247 -11.89 12.48 21.12
N ARG A 248 -11.20 13.26 21.97
CA ARG A 248 -11.78 13.88 23.17
C ARG A 248 -13.02 14.69 22.85
N MET A 249 -12.95 15.59 21.87
CA MET A 249 -14.08 16.44 21.49
C MET A 249 -15.27 15.62 20.98
N SER A 250 -14.99 14.64 20.10
CA SER A 250 -16.02 13.72 19.58
C SER A 250 -16.70 12.92 20.69
N TRP A 251 -15.93 12.29 21.59
CA TRP A 251 -16.50 11.51 22.69
C TRP A 251 -17.20 12.39 23.73
N ASN A 252 -16.72 13.62 23.96
CA ASN A 252 -17.44 14.58 24.80
C ASN A 252 -18.82 14.93 24.24
N MET A 253 -18.96 15.02 22.92
CA MET A 253 -20.22 15.26 22.23
C MET A 253 -21.12 14.01 22.27
N ILE A 254 -20.57 12.84 21.93
CA ILE A 254 -21.27 11.55 21.93
C ILE A 254 -21.86 11.27 23.33
N LEU A 255 -21.04 11.34 24.38
CA LEU A 255 -21.49 11.08 25.75
C LEU A 255 -22.26 12.24 26.38
N GLY A 256 -22.27 13.42 25.76
CA GLY A 256 -23.09 14.55 26.20
C GLY A 256 -24.58 14.40 25.88
N HIS A 257 -24.92 13.51 24.94
CA HIS A 257 -26.28 13.33 24.43
C HIS A 257 -26.75 11.87 24.58
N LEU A 258 -26.46 11.26 25.74
CA LEU A 258 -26.87 9.88 26.01
C LEU A 258 -28.41 9.77 26.12
N PRO A 259 -29.04 8.88 25.35
CA PRO A 259 -30.48 8.61 25.48
C PRO A 259 -30.84 8.08 26.88
N LEU A 260 -32.05 8.41 27.35
CA LEU A 260 -32.59 7.84 28.60
C LEU A 260 -32.85 6.33 28.44
N GLY A 261 -32.56 5.55 29.49
CA GLY A 261 -32.79 4.10 29.50
C GLY A 261 -31.85 3.28 28.59
N LEU A 262 -30.73 3.86 28.20
CA LEU A 262 -29.79 3.28 27.23
C LEU A 262 -29.06 2.05 27.78
N ASN A 263 -28.94 1.00 26.95
CA ASN A 263 -27.94 -0.04 27.16
C ASN A 263 -26.57 0.46 26.67
N PRO A 264 -25.55 0.58 27.54
CA PRO A 264 -24.27 1.18 27.19
C PRO A 264 -23.54 0.41 26.08
N PHE A 265 -23.63 -0.92 26.06
CA PHE A 265 -22.95 -1.74 25.06
C PHE A 265 -23.61 -1.64 23.68
N GLN A 266 -24.94 -1.57 23.62
CA GLN A 266 -25.66 -1.34 22.37
C GLN A 266 -25.29 0.02 21.75
N TYR A 267 -25.06 1.03 22.58
CA TYR A 267 -24.65 2.34 22.13
C TYR A 267 -23.19 2.37 21.67
N LEU A 268 -22.29 1.79 22.46
CA LEU A 268 -20.87 1.71 22.14
C LEU A 268 -20.60 0.90 20.87
N ALA A 269 -21.40 -0.14 20.59
CA ALA A 269 -21.30 -0.95 19.37
C ALA A 269 -21.53 -0.16 18.06
N ARG A 270 -22.03 1.08 18.14
CA ARG A 270 -22.11 2.00 16.98
C ARG A 270 -20.76 2.60 16.59
N TYR A 271 -19.79 2.57 17.51
CA TYR A 271 -18.50 3.25 17.40
C TYR A 271 -17.31 2.32 17.60
N LEU A 272 -17.52 1.15 18.20
CA LEU A 272 -16.50 0.16 18.53
C LEU A 272 -16.73 -1.14 17.76
N THR A 273 -15.64 -1.87 17.49
CA THR A 273 -15.73 -3.21 16.90
C THR A 273 -16.26 -4.23 17.90
N PRO A 274 -16.77 -5.39 17.45
CA PRO A 274 -17.22 -6.46 18.35
C PRO A 274 -16.15 -6.89 19.36
N GLU A 275 -14.89 -7.04 18.93
CA GLU A 275 -13.77 -7.47 19.78
C GLU A 275 -13.46 -6.42 20.86
N GLN A 276 -13.60 -5.15 20.53
CA GLN A 276 -13.44 -4.05 21.48
C GLN A 276 -14.55 -4.06 22.54
N ILE A 277 -15.80 -4.34 22.14
CA ILE A 277 -16.93 -4.47 23.06
C ILE A 277 -16.75 -5.67 23.99
N GLU A 278 -16.37 -6.83 23.45
CA GLU A 278 -16.10 -8.04 24.24
C GLU A 278 -15.04 -7.79 25.31
N LYS A 279 -13.95 -7.11 24.95
CA LYS A 279 -12.90 -6.70 25.91
C LYS A 279 -13.44 -5.81 27.02
N ILE A 280 -14.37 -4.89 26.74
CA ILE A 280 -14.95 -4.01 27.77
C ILE A 280 -15.93 -4.82 28.65
N MET A 281 -16.70 -5.73 28.05
CA MET A 281 -17.66 -6.59 28.74
C MET A 281 -17.01 -7.68 29.61
N SER A 282 -15.73 -7.99 29.41
CA SER A 282 -15.02 -8.96 30.26
C SER A 282 -14.75 -8.45 31.68
N PHE A 283 -15.01 -7.16 31.95
CA PHE A 283 -14.88 -6.55 33.27
C PHE A 283 -16.24 -6.39 33.94
N GLU A 284 -16.25 -6.33 35.27
CA GLU A 284 -17.45 -6.09 36.07
C GLU A 284 -18.11 -4.76 35.66
N LEU A 285 -19.44 -4.78 35.50
CA LEU A 285 -20.22 -3.63 35.03
C LEU A 285 -20.06 -2.44 35.99
N GLY A 286 -19.67 -1.28 35.45
CA GLY A 286 -19.48 -0.05 36.22
C GLY A 286 -18.18 -0.01 37.04
N SER A 287 -17.34 -1.05 36.97
CA SER A 287 -16.04 -1.06 37.65
C SER A 287 -15.06 -0.06 37.01
N GLU A 288 -14.13 0.47 37.82
CA GLU A 288 -13.05 1.32 37.30
C GLU A 288 -12.19 0.57 36.26
N ALA A 289 -12.07 -0.77 36.37
CA ALA A 289 -11.39 -1.59 35.37
C ALA A 289 -12.12 -1.58 34.01
N GLN A 290 -13.44 -1.63 34.00
CA GLN A 290 -14.24 -1.52 32.78
C GLN A 290 -14.12 -0.13 32.14
N ILE A 291 -14.17 0.92 32.96
CA ILE A 291 -14.00 2.31 32.50
C ILE A 291 -12.62 2.51 31.89
N GLN A 292 -11.57 2.02 32.55
CA GLN A 292 -10.20 2.10 32.04
C GLN A 292 -10.03 1.26 30.76
N ALA A 293 -10.70 0.11 30.65
CA ALA A 293 -10.71 -0.69 29.44
C ALA A 293 -11.32 0.06 28.25
N LEU A 294 -12.39 0.83 28.45
CA LEU A 294 -12.94 1.70 27.41
C LEU A 294 -11.96 2.82 27.04
N ILE A 295 -11.40 3.53 28.02
CA ILE A 295 -10.44 4.63 27.78
C ILE A 295 -9.22 4.13 26.99
N SER A 296 -8.70 2.96 27.36
CA SER A 296 -7.54 2.38 26.69
C SER A 296 -7.86 1.84 25.29
N THR A 297 -9.05 1.27 25.11
CA THR A 297 -9.56 0.90 23.78
C THR A 297 -9.65 2.11 22.85
N LEU A 298 -9.92 3.28 23.43
CA LEU A 298 -9.97 4.55 22.72
C LEU A 298 -8.61 5.27 22.66
N ASP A 299 -7.51 4.76 23.20
CA ASP A 299 -6.21 5.47 23.28
C ASP A 299 -6.36 6.89 23.85
N MET A 300 -7.16 7.03 24.91
CA MET A 300 -7.59 8.29 25.49
C MET A 300 -6.94 8.61 26.83
N GLU A 301 -5.98 7.83 27.31
CA GLU A 301 -5.36 7.95 28.63
C GLU A 301 -4.76 9.35 28.87
N ARG A 302 -4.17 9.95 27.83
CA ARG A 302 -3.57 11.30 27.91
C ARG A 302 -4.56 12.45 27.66
N PHE A 303 -5.77 12.13 27.20
CA PHE A 303 -6.72 13.12 26.69
C PHE A 303 -8.08 13.09 27.41
N CYS A 304 -8.34 12.09 28.25
CA CYS A 304 -9.52 12.01 29.08
C CYS A 304 -9.36 12.89 30.33
N ASP A 305 -10.09 13.99 30.38
CA ASP A 305 -10.12 14.88 31.53
C ASP A 305 -11.18 14.45 32.56
N ALA A 306 -11.21 15.09 33.72
CA ALA A 306 -12.17 14.78 34.78
C ALA A 306 -13.63 14.88 34.31
N GLN A 307 -13.94 15.80 33.39
CA GLN A 307 -15.29 15.98 32.87
C GLN A 307 -15.70 14.83 31.94
N LEU A 308 -14.84 14.41 31.01
CA LEU A 308 -15.12 13.27 30.14
C LEU A 308 -15.17 11.97 30.95
N MET A 309 -14.29 11.82 31.95
CA MET A 309 -14.31 10.68 32.88
C MET A 309 -15.64 10.55 33.62
N ASP A 310 -16.22 11.66 34.10
CA ASP A 310 -17.53 11.65 34.75
C ASP A 310 -18.65 11.18 33.80
N LYS A 311 -18.61 11.62 32.53
CA LYS A 311 -19.56 11.14 31.51
C LYS A 311 -19.39 9.65 31.20
N VAL A 312 -18.16 9.15 31.15
CA VAL A 312 -17.88 7.72 30.97
C VAL A 312 -18.39 6.92 32.17
N ARG A 313 -18.21 7.40 33.40
CA ARG A 313 -18.78 6.77 34.60
C ARG A 313 -20.31 6.70 34.51
N LYS A 314 -20.96 7.80 34.14
CA LYS A 314 -22.43 7.86 33.95
C LYS A 314 -22.95 6.89 32.89
N LEU A 315 -22.17 6.60 31.85
CA LEU A 315 -22.54 5.62 30.82
C LEU A 315 -22.77 4.22 31.41
N PHE A 316 -21.94 3.80 32.36
CA PHE A 316 -22.01 2.46 32.96
C PHE A 316 -22.76 2.41 34.30
N GLN A 317 -23.31 3.54 34.76
CA GLN A 317 -24.19 3.54 35.92
C GLN A 317 -25.56 2.96 35.54
N PRO A 318 -26.17 2.12 36.39
CA PRO A 318 -27.52 1.63 36.15
C PRO A 318 -28.49 2.82 36.07
N PRO A 319 -29.51 2.79 35.19
CA PRO A 319 -30.52 3.83 35.16
C PRO A 319 -31.16 3.92 36.55
N LEU A 320 -31.24 5.13 37.10
CA LEU A 320 -31.99 5.39 38.32
C LEU A 320 -33.42 4.90 38.08
N VAL A 321 -33.81 3.85 38.80
CA VAL A 321 -35.20 3.40 38.87
C VAL A 321 -35.96 4.56 39.51
N GLN A 322 -36.76 5.28 38.72
CA GLN A 322 -37.76 6.22 39.23
C GLN A 322 -39.05 5.48 39.54
#